data_AF-A0A3E2GX33-F1
#
_entry.id   AF-A0A3E2GX33-F1
#
_cell.length_a   1.000
_cell.length_b   1.000
_cell.length_c   1.000
_cell.angle_alpha   90.00
_cell.angle_beta   90.00
_cell.angle_gamma   90.00
#
_symmetry.space_group_name_H-M   'P 1'
#
loop_
_entity.id
_entity.type
_entity.pdbx_description
1 polymer ?
#
loop_
_entity_poly.entity_id
_entity_poly.type
_entity_poly.pdbx_seq_one_letter_code
_entity_poly.pdbx_strand_id
1 'polypeptide(L)'
;MVLALLLPFLTALLTISSQALAAPGLFERETLCTVNSGQAGVCISTSSCHSSGGSSQAGHCPGAADIQCCTHGSCSVGGVPGLCTPTSSCGSNGGTSTAGHCPGLANIQCCTYGKCSVGGLSGTCQKTNTCSGTKTPGHCPGPADVQCCTHGSSGGGGGCSAPAVNQATLNLIESFEGWSTTPYKDPDGNPTIGWGHLCSEVSCANIGYAIPLSKTNGQKLLQSDLKVAENCITKDISNSVKLNPNQYGALVSWAFNVGCSNAGSSTLVKELNDSENPDTVVSTELPKWDQGSNGVLPGLQRRRAAEVTLFKTAASGQAHPLFSRAFPAAIPSAPLPPFIFAAVAILFVVVAAEVLSAAVTPILSAHPALAARPLSDSPVSALQHQISVSYS
;
A
#
# COMPACT_ATOMS: atom_id res chain seq x y z
N MET A 1 -64.51 -47.51 -2.21
CA MET A 1 -63.68 -47.01 -3.33
C MET A 1 -62.63 -45.96 -2.93
N VAL A 2 -62.48 -45.61 -1.64
CA VAL A 2 -61.43 -44.68 -1.15
C VAL A 2 -60.20 -45.42 -0.58
N LEU A 3 -60.34 -46.69 -0.19
CA LEU A 3 -59.26 -47.48 0.41
C LEU A 3 -58.27 -48.08 -0.63
N ALA A 4 -58.63 -48.12 -1.92
CA ALA A 4 -57.79 -48.66 -2.99
C ALA A 4 -56.83 -47.62 -3.61
N LEU A 5 -57.00 -46.33 -3.30
CA LEU A 5 -56.16 -45.24 -3.85
C LEU A 5 -55.04 -44.78 -2.90
N LEU A 6 -55.02 -45.27 -1.65
CA LEU A 6 -53.99 -44.93 -0.65
C LEU A 6 -52.92 -46.03 -0.48
N LEU A 7 -53.14 -47.21 -1.04
CA LEU A 7 -52.19 -48.33 -1.01
C LEU A 7 -50.83 -48.03 -1.70
N PRO A 8 -50.76 -47.34 -2.86
CA PRO A 8 -49.47 -47.04 -3.47
C PRO A 8 -48.68 -45.94 -2.74
N PHE A 9 -49.34 -45.10 -1.94
CA PHE A 9 -48.68 -44.09 -1.12
C PHE A 9 -48.10 -44.67 0.19
N LEU A 10 -48.72 -45.71 0.74
CA LEU A 10 -48.25 -46.34 1.98
C LEU A 10 -47.04 -47.26 1.75
N THR A 11 -46.94 -47.90 0.57
CA THR A 11 -45.75 -48.70 0.19
C THR A 11 -44.55 -47.83 -0.23
N ALA A 12 -44.79 -46.62 -0.72
CA ALA A 12 -43.74 -45.64 -0.98
C ALA A 12 -43.13 -45.07 0.32
N LEU A 13 -43.91 -44.93 1.39
CA LEU A 13 -43.37 -44.50 2.69
C LEU A 13 -42.56 -45.58 3.41
N LEU A 14 -42.89 -46.87 3.25
CA LEU A 14 -42.21 -47.98 3.94
C LEU A 14 -40.93 -48.47 3.24
N THR A 15 -40.68 -48.08 1.98
CA THR A 15 -39.43 -48.39 1.26
C THR A 15 -38.38 -47.28 1.36
N ILE A 16 -38.74 -46.10 1.86
CA ILE A 16 -37.79 -45.01 2.14
C ILE A 16 -37.10 -45.20 3.51
N SER A 17 -37.63 -46.07 4.38
CA SER A 17 -37.11 -46.29 5.73
C SER A 17 -35.92 -47.26 5.84
N SER A 18 -35.51 -47.91 4.76
CA SER A 18 -34.44 -48.94 4.80
C SER A 18 -33.21 -48.65 3.96
N GLN A 19 -33.11 -47.46 3.34
CA GLN A 19 -31.88 -47.02 2.66
C GLN A 19 -31.14 -45.86 3.36
N ALA A 20 -31.53 -45.54 4.59
CA ALA A 20 -30.81 -44.55 5.41
C ALA A 20 -29.54 -45.11 6.10
N LEU A 21 -29.14 -46.35 5.83
CA LEU A 21 -27.97 -47.00 6.45
C LEU A 21 -26.97 -47.55 5.42
N ALA A 22 -26.66 -46.80 4.35
CA ALA A 22 -25.46 -47.03 3.54
C ALA A 22 -25.16 -45.84 2.61
N ALA A 23 -24.92 -44.65 3.17
CA ALA A 23 -24.23 -43.59 2.45
C ALA A 23 -22.80 -43.48 3.00
N PRO A 24 -21.76 -43.96 2.29
CA PRO A 24 -20.39 -43.57 2.60
C PRO A 24 -20.23 -42.14 2.07
N GLY A 25 -20.37 -41.17 2.96
CA GLY A 25 -20.32 -39.76 2.60
C GLY A 25 -21.16 -38.90 3.52
N LEU A 26 -21.05 -39.11 4.84
CA LEU A 26 -21.29 -38.01 5.76
C LEU A 26 -20.29 -36.94 5.36
N PHE A 27 -20.81 -35.81 4.88
CA PHE A 27 -20.12 -34.52 4.88
C PHE A 27 -19.44 -34.40 6.24
N GLU A 28 -18.14 -34.69 6.32
CA GLU A 28 -17.32 -34.24 7.43
C GLU A 28 -17.44 -32.73 7.39
N ARG A 29 -18.27 -32.17 8.28
CA ARG A 29 -18.10 -30.78 8.68
C ARG A 29 -16.66 -30.71 9.16
N GLU A 30 -15.80 -30.17 8.32
CA GLU A 30 -14.41 -29.88 8.62
C GLU A 30 -14.39 -29.22 10.01
N THR A 31 -13.98 -29.99 11.00
CA THR A 31 -14.05 -29.53 12.38
C THR A 31 -12.90 -28.54 12.54
N LEU A 32 -13.26 -27.27 12.61
CA LEU A 32 -12.29 -26.20 12.82
C LEU A 32 -11.70 -26.34 14.22
N CYS A 33 -10.42 -26.05 14.33
CA CYS A 33 -9.70 -26.02 15.59
C CYS A 33 -8.89 -24.74 15.68
N THR A 34 -8.56 -24.35 16.92
CA THR A 34 -7.70 -23.20 17.20
C THR A 34 -6.63 -23.65 18.19
N VAL A 35 -5.37 -23.45 17.83
CA VAL A 35 -4.22 -23.80 18.70
C VAL A 35 -3.96 -22.68 19.70
N ASN A 36 -3.09 -22.92 20.70
CA ASN A 36 -2.82 -21.94 21.76
C ASN A 36 -2.31 -20.57 21.26
N SER A 37 -1.67 -20.49 20.08
CA SER A 37 -1.25 -19.21 19.49
C SER A 37 -2.42 -18.39 18.92
N GLY A 38 -3.63 -18.94 18.89
CA GLY A 38 -4.81 -18.37 18.24
C GLY A 38 -4.94 -18.75 16.77
N GLN A 39 -3.96 -19.46 16.18
CA GLN A 39 -4.03 -19.87 14.78
C GLN A 39 -5.14 -20.91 14.57
N ALA A 40 -6.01 -20.66 13.60
CA ALA A 40 -7.05 -21.59 13.18
C ALA A 40 -6.53 -22.62 12.17
N GLY A 41 -7.03 -23.84 12.29
CA GLY A 41 -6.71 -24.99 11.46
C GLY A 41 -7.92 -25.93 11.30
N VAL A 42 -7.65 -27.14 10.82
CA VAL A 42 -8.68 -28.17 10.64
C VAL A 42 -8.27 -29.45 11.35
N CYS A 43 -9.23 -30.10 12.01
CA CYS A 43 -9.04 -31.42 12.59
C CYS A 43 -9.03 -32.47 11.49
N ILE A 44 -7.85 -33.02 11.21
CA ILE A 44 -7.63 -34.11 10.26
C ILE A 44 -6.56 -35.06 10.80
N SER A 45 -6.41 -36.24 10.18
CA SER A 45 -5.37 -37.17 10.60
C SER A 45 -3.97 -36.56 10.45
N THR A 46 -3.04 -36.92 11.35
CA THR A 46 -1.64 -36.47 11.28
C THR A 46 -0.99 -36.82 9.94
N SER A 47 -1.33 -37.98 9.37
CA SER A 47 -0.89 -38.41 8.04
C SER A 47 -1.39 -37.50 6.91
N SER A 48 -2.67 -37.11 6.95
CA SER A 48 -3.27 -36.20 5.95
C SER A 48 -2.72 -34.78 6.09
N CYS A 49 -2.51 -34.34 7.34
CA CYS A 49 -1.90 -33.05 7.62
C CYS A 49 -0.48 -32.97 7.05
N HIS A 50 0.35 -34.00 7.30
CA HIS A 50 1.69 -34.05 6.76
C HIS A 50 1.71 -34.10 5.22
N SER A 51 0.84 -34.93 4.63
CA SER A 51 0.73 -35.07 3.17
C SER A 51 0.25 -33.79 2.47
N SER A 52 -0.43 -32.91 3.19
CA SER A 52 -0.89 -31.60 2.71
C SER A 52 0.06 -30.44 3.05
N GLY A 53 1.28 -30.73 3.54
CA GLY A 53 2.27 -29.72 3.90
C GLY A 53 1.92 -28.92 5.16
N GLY A 54 1.04 -29.45 6.02
CA GLY A 54 0.66 -28.87 7.29
C GLY A 54 1.45 -29.40 8.49
N SER A 55 1.24 -28.79 9.65
CA SER A 55 1.80 -29.18 10.93
C SER A 55 0.69 -29.58 11.90
N SER A 56 0.83 -30.75 12.54
CA SER A 56 -0.16 -31.25 13.48
C SER A 56 0.11 -30.79 14.92
N GLN A 57 -0.94 -30.33 15.60
CA GLN A 57 -0.91 -29.90 16.99
C GLN A 57 -1.91 -30.73 17.81
N ALA A 58 -1.39 -31.54 18.73
CA ALA A 58 -2.19 -32.45 19.56
C ALA A 58 -3.05 -31.70 20.59
N GLY A 59 -4.17 -32.32 21.01
CA GLY A 59 -5.02 -31.81 22.10
C GLY A 59 -6.00 -30.68 21.71
N HIS A 60 -6.05 -30.31 20.44
CA HIS A 60 -6.91 -29.23 19.93
C HIS A 60 -8.12 -29.73 19.11
N CYS A 61 -8.29 -31.04 19.01
CA CYS A 61 -9.34 -31.69 18.24
C CYS A 61 -10.00 -32.81 19.06
N PRO A 62 -11.32 -32.97 18.99
CA PRO A 62 -12.00 -34.13 19.55
C PRO A 62 -11.76 -35.37 18.69
N GLY A 63 -11.84 -36.56 19.29
CA GLY A 63 -11.79 -37.83 18.54
C GLY A 63 -10.52 -38.63 18.79
N ALA A 64 -10.11 -39.41 17.78
CA ALA A 64 -8.97 -40.30 17.87
C ALA A 64 -7.64 -39.55 18.03
N ALA A 65 -6.64 -40.21 18.63
CA ALA A 65 -5.35 -39.58 18.97
C ALA A 65 -4.56 -39.06 17.75
N ASP A 66 -4.82 -39.63 16.58
CA ASP A 66 -4.24 -39.22 15.30
C ASP A 66 -5.01 -38.07 14.63
N ILE A 67 -6.20 -37.70 15.12
CA ILE A 67 -6.91 -36.50 14.68
C ILE A 67 -6.40 -35.31 15.48
N GLN A 68 -5.61 -34.47 14.81
CA GLN A 68 -4.93 -33.34 15.43
C GLN A 68 -5.24 -32.06 14.65
N CYS A 69 -5.01 -30.91 15.29
CA CYS A 69 -5.25 -29.64 14.63
C CYS A 69 -4.15 -29.39 13.60
N CYS A 70 -4.52 -29.47 12.32
CA CYS A 70 -3.61 -29.21 11.22
C CYS A 70 -3.58 -27.72 10.92
N THR A 71 -2.41 -27.11 11.07
CA THR A 71 -2.15 -25.71 10.77
C THR A 71 -1.14 -25.57 9.64
N HIS A 72 -1.25 -24.50 8.86
CA HIS A 72 -0.35 -24.22 7.75
C HIS A 72 0.49 -22.96 8.00
N GLY A 73 1.57 -22.83 7.23
CA GLY A 73 2.52 -21.71 7.35
C GLY A 73 1.98 -20.37 6.86
N SER A 74 2.90 -19.41 6.74
CA SER A 74 2.61 -18.12 6.09
C SER A 74 2.50 -18.28 4.57
N CYS A 75 1.80 -17.34 3.95
CA CYS A 75 1.64 -17.21 2.50
C CYS A 75 1.82 -15.75 2.08
N SER A 76 1.84 -15.47 0.78
CA SER A 76 1.92 -14.11 0.25
C SER A 76 1.08 -13.97 -1.01
N VAL A 77 0.32 -12.87 -1.09
CA VAL A 77 -0.52 -12.51 -2.25
C VAL A 77 -0.06 -11.14 -2.76
N GLY A 78 0.55 -11.10 -3.93
CA GLY A 78 1.04 -9.83 -4.51
C GLY A 78 2.03 -9.08 -3.62
N GLY A 79 2.83 -9.79 -2.83
CA GLY A 79 3.77 -9.20 -1.86
C GLY A 79 3.17 -8.85 -0.50
N VAL A 80 1.85 -9.04 -0.29
CA VAL A 80 1.20 -8.87 1.01
C VAL A 80 1.30 -10.18 1.81
N PRO A 81 1.97 -10.19 2.97
CA PRO A 81 2.03 -11.37 3.83
C PRO A 81 0.64 -11.78 4.34
N GLY A 82 0.42 -13.08 4.43
CA GLY A 82 -0.81 -13.66 4.96
C GLY A 82 -0.56 -14.98 5.70
N LEU A 83 -1.65 -15.57 6.20
CA LEU A 83 -1.65 -16.84 6.89
C LEU A 83 -2.53 -17.85 6.17
N CYS A 84 -2.03 -19.06 5.96
CA CYS A 84 -2.85 -20.16 5.47
C CYS A 84 -3.79 -20.64 6.58
N THR A 85 -5.09 -20.40 6.40
CA THR A 85 -6.12 -20.70 7.39
C THR A 85 -7.46 -20.96 6.71
N PRO A 86 -8.43 -21.61 7.37
CA PRO A 86 -9.77 -21.80 6.81
C PRO A 86 -10.43 -20.48 6.41
N THR A 87 -11.08 -20.43 5.25
CA THR A 87 -11.77 -19.22 4.72
C THR A 87 -12.79 -18.65 5.70
N SER A 88 -13.53 -19.52 6.40
CA SER A 88 -14.48 -19.13 7.45
C SER A 88 -13.79 -18.41 8.60
N SER A 89 -12.69 -18.96 9.11
CA SER A 89 -11.87 -18.36 10.17
C SER A 89 -11.24 -17.04 9.71
N CYS A 90 -10.83 -16.94 8.45
CA CYS A 90 -10.29 -15.70 7.89
C CYS A 90 -11.32 -14.57 7.94
N GLY A 91 -12.53 -14.83 7.42
CA GLY A 91 -13.61 -13.83 7.38
C GLY A 91 -14.08 -13.41 8.78
N SER A 92 -14.24 -14.36 9.70
CA SER A 92 -14.63 -14.06 11.09
C SER A 92 -13.60 -13.21 11.83
N ASN A 93 -12.33 -13.29 11.44
CA ASN A 93 -11.24 -12.51 12.01
C ASN A 93 -10.91 -11.26 11.18
N GLY A 94 -11.79 -10.81 10.28
CA GLY A 94 -11.62 -9.56 9.52
C GLY A 94 -10.55 -9.60 8.42
N GLY A 95 -10.13 -10.80 7.98
CA GLY A 95 -9.18 -10.98 6.88
C GLY A 95 -9.85 -11.21 5.53
N THR A 96 -9.04 -11.17 4.47
CA THR A 96 -9.46 -11.47 3.07
C THR A 96 -8.77 -12.74 2.59
N SER A 97 -9.56 -13.71 2.11
CA SER A 97 -9.04 -14.99 1.59
C SER A 97 -8.75 -14.92 0.09
N THR A 98 -7.59 -15.44 -0.31
CA THR A 98 -7.21 -15.63 -1.72
C THR A 98 -6.85 -17.09 -1.98
N ALA A 99 -7.54 -17.72 -2.93
CA ALA A 99 -7.32 -19.11 -3.32
C ALA A 99 -6.00 -19.32 -4.07
N GLY A 100 -5.44 -20.52 -3.99
CA GLY A 100 -4.25 -20.93 -4.78
C GLY A 100 -2.89 -20.52 -4.20
N HIS A 101 -2.86 -19.89 -3.01
CA HIS A 101 -1.63 -19.44 -2.35
C HIS A 101 -1.25 -20.26 -1.11
N CYS A 102 -1.98 -21.36 -0.84
CA CYS A 102 -1.77 -22.23 0.31
C CYS A 102 -1.86 -23.70 -0.10
N PRO A 103 -1.02 -24.57 0.49
CA PRO A 103 -1.14 -26.01 0.30
C PRO A 103 -2.29 -26.59 1.13
N GLY A 104 -2.77 -27.77 0.72
CA GLY A 104 -3.77 -28.54 1.43
C GLY A 104 -5.18 -28.40 0.89
N LEU A 105 -6.16 -28.45 1.80
CA LEU A 105 -7.58 -28.49 1.46
C LEU A 105 -8.03 -27.19 0.79
N ALA A 106 -9.05 -27.26 -0.07
CA ALA A 106 -9.51 -26.12 -0.87
C ALA A 106 -10.05 -24.94 -0.04
N ASN A 107 -10.48 -25.21 1.19
CA ASN A 107 -10.92 -24.23 2.18
C ASN A 107 -9.75 -23.54 2.90
N ILE A 108 -8.51 -24.03 2.78
CA ILE A 108 -7.30 -23.39 3.29
C ILE A 108 -6.80 -22.41 2.24
N GLN A 109 -6.98 -21.13 2.51
CA GLN A 109 -6.63 -20.06 1.59
C GLN A 109 -5.71 -19.06 2.27
N CYS A 110 -5.01 -18.26 1.46
CA CYS A 110 -4.16 -17.23 2.01
C CYS A 110 -5.00 -16.10 2.56
N CYS A 111 -5.02 -15.97 3.88
CA CYS A 111 -5.72 -14.92 4.59
C CYS A 111 -4.79 -13.73 4.83
N THR A 112 -5.06 -12.61 4.15
CA THR A 112 -4.34 -11.35 4.36
C THR A 112 -5.17 -10.43 5.25
N TYR A 113 -4.55 -9.80 6.24
CA TYR A 113 -5.20 -8.87 7.18
C TYR A 113 -4.96 -7.39 6.83
N GLY A 114 -4.29 -7.14 5.70
CA GLY A 114 -4.09 -5.80 5.16
C GLY A 114 -3.00 -5.00 5.88
N LYS A 115 -3.11 -3.67 5.75
CA LYS A 115 -2.17 -2.71 6.33
C LYS A 115 -2.66 -2.25 7.71
N CYS A 116 -1.72 -1.84 8.55
CA CYS A 116 -1.97 -1.28 9.88
C CYS A 116 -1.17 0.00 10.08
N SER A 117 -1.48 0.74 11.13
CA SER A 117 -0.72 1.93 11.53
C SER A 117 -0.57 2.00 13.04
N VAL A 118 0.65 2.24 13.52
CA VAL A 118 1.00 2.35 14.95
C VAL A 118 1.77 3.65 15.13
N GLY A 119 1.21 4.60 15.87
CA GLY A 119 1.86 5.90 16.06
C GLY A 119 2.22 6.58 14.73
N GLY A 120 1.36 6.40 13.72
CA GLY A 120 1.49 6.89 12.34
C GLY A 120 2.53 6.19 11.46
N LEU A 121 3.27 5.21 11.98
CA LEU A 121 4.11 4.32 11.17
C LEU A 121 3.22 3.36 10.37
N SER A 122 3.34 3.36 9.05
CA SER A 122 2.67 2.37 8.21
C SER A 122 3.31 0.99 8.42
N GLY A 123 2.47 0.00 8.72
CA GLY A 123 2.87 -1.39 8.88
C GLY A 123 2.00 -2.33 8.06
N THR A 124 2.38 -3.60 8.08
CA THR A 124 1.56 -4.68 7.48
C THR A 124 1.20 -5.69 8.55
N CYS A 125 -0.05 -6.14 8.53
CA CYS A 125 -0.52 -7.17 9.45
C CYS A 125 0.01 -8.53 9.02
N GLN A 126 0.90 -9.09 9.83
CA GLN A 126 1.55 -10.37 9.54
C GLN A 126 1.91 -11.09 10.83
N LYS A 127 2.35 -12.35 10.71
CA LYS A 127 2.76 -13.13 11.88
C LYS A 127 3.97 -12.49 12.57
N THR A 128 3.99 -12.58 13.90
CA THR A 128 5.10 -12.07 14.73
C THR A 128 6.46 -12.70 14.39
N ASN A 129 6.49 -13.94 13.93
CA ASN A 129 7.72 -14.63 13.53
C ASN A 129 8.17 -14.32 12.09
N THR A 130 7.28 -13.81 11.22
CA THR A 130 7.63 -13.37 9.86
C THR A 130 7.98 -11.89 9.79
N CYS A 131 7.60 -11.12 10.81
CA CYS A 131 7.92 -9.71 10.93
C CYS A 131 9.41 -9.48 11.25
N SER A 132 10.13 -8.86 10.32
CA SER A 132 11.50 -8.35 10.52
C SER A 132 11.57 -6.94 11.13
N GLY A 133 10.43 -6.30 11.37
CA GLY A 133 10.31 -4.97 12.00
C GLY A 133 9.85 -5.00 13.47
N THR A 134 9.38 -3.85 13.95
CA THR A 134 8.73 -3.70 15.27
C THR A 134 7.33 -4.30 15.22
N LYS A 135 6.99 -5.11 16.22
CA LYS A 135 5.71 -5.83 16.33
C LYS A 135 4.86 -5.12 17.37
N THR A 136 3.67 -4.68 17.00
CA THR A 136 2.75 -4.03 17.94
C THR A 136 1.42 -4.80 18.00
N PRO A 137 1.09 -5.39 19.17
CA PRO A 137 -0.20 -6.06 19.39
C PRO A 137 -1.39 -5.11 19.28
N GLY A 138 -2.58 -5.64 18.92
CA GLY A 138 -3.85 -4.90 18.98
C GLY A 138 -4.13 -3.94 17.81
N HIS A 139 -3.22 -3.85 16.83
CA HIS A 139 -3.37 -2.97 15.65
C HIS A 139 -3.73 -3.71 14.36
N CYS A 140 -4.03 -5.00 14.45
CA CYS A 140 -4.42 -5.85 13.33
C CYS A 140 -5.64 -6.69 13.72
N PRO A 141 -6.60 -6.88 12.79
CA PRO A 141 -7.58 -7.94 12.91
C PRO A 141 -6.86 -9.28 12.73
N GLY A 142 -7.34 -10.35 13.36
CA GLY A 142 -6.68 -11.65 13.29
C GLY A 142 -6.44 -12.32 14.64
N PRO A 143 -5.78 -13.50 14.61
CA PRO A 143 -5.31 -14.18 15.82
C PRO A 143 -4.21 -13.38 16.52
N ALA A 144 -3.94 -13.70 17.80
CA ALA A 144 -3.02 -12.95 18.67
C ALA A 144 -1.57 -12.89 18.15
N ASP A 145 -1.18 -13.87 17.33
CA ASP A 145 0.13 -13.95 16.69
C ASP A 145 0.23 -13.16 15.38
N VAL A 146 -0.86 -12.54 14.91
CA VAL A 146 -0.88 -11.54 13.83
C VAL A 146 -0.85 -10.15 14.45
N GLN A 147 0.26 -9.44 14.23
CA GLN A 147 0.50 -8.13 14.82
C GLN A 147 0.89 -7.13 13.74
N CYS A 148 0.77 -5.84 14.07
CA CYS A 148 1.22 -4.82 13.16
C CYS A 148 2.74 -4.86 13.09
N CYS A 149 3.27 -5.24 11.94
CA CYS A 149 4.70 -5.20 11.68
C CYS A 149 5.04 -3.87 11.03
N THR A 150 5.63 -2.97 11.80
CA THR A 150 6.17 -1.71 11.31
C THR A 150 7.66 -1.92 11.07
N HIS A 151 8.08 -1.85 9.82
CA HIS A 151 9.50 -1.76 9.52
C HIS A 151 9.89 -0.32 9.79
N GLY A 152 10.92 -0.10 10.62
CA GLY A 152 11.42 1.22 10.97
C GLY A 152 11.93 1.97 9.74
N SER A 153 11.02 2.49 8.91
CA SER A 153 11.15 3.86 8.47
C SER A 153 10.62 4.70 9.62
N SER A 154 11.50 5.46 10.26
CA SER A 154 11.13 6.60 11.08
C SER A 154 10.27 7.55 10.23
N GLY A 155 8.97 7.27 10.11
CA GLY A 155 8.10 7.90 9.13
C GLY A 155 6.67 7.71 9.57
N GLY A 156 6.25 8.56 10.52
CA GLY A 156 4.92 8.44 11.10
C GLY A 156 4.58 9.32 12.30
N GLY A 157 5.46 10.21 12.78
CA GLY A 157 4.93 11.40 13.47
C GLY A 157 4.08 12.16 12.46
N GLY A 158 2.84 12.53 12.81
CA GLY A 158 1.98 13.40 12.01
C GLY A 158 2.58 14.80 11.86
N GLY A 159 3.66 14.90 11.09
CA GLY A 159 4.44 16.10 10.80
C GLY A 159 4.84 16.06 9.34
N CYS A 160 4.86 17.24 8.72
CA CYS A 160 5.21 17.46 7.32
C CYS A 160 6.34 16.52 6.84
N SER A 161 6.12 15.79 5.73
CA SER A 161 7.18 15.05 5.04
C SER A 161 8.37 15.97 4.81
N ALA A 162 9.60 15.52 5.15
CA ALA A 162 10.82 16.28 4.89
C ALA A 162 10.80 16.87 3.47
N PRO A 163 11.23 18.13 3.27
CA PRO A 163 11.23 18.72 1.95
C PRO A 163 12.15 17.92 1.03
N ALA A 164 11.69 17.61 -0.17
CA ALA A 164 12.56 17.03 -1.18
C ALA A 164 13.67 18.02 -1.55
N VAL A 165 14.88 17.51 -1.77
CA VAL A 165 15.99 18.33 -2.25
C VAL A 165 15.72 18.89 -3.66
N ASN A 166 16.33 20.03 -3.98
CA ASN A 166 16.17 20.65 -5.29
C ASN A 166 17.10 20.03 -6.36
N GLN A 167 16.94 20.45 -7.62
CA GLN A 167 17.76 19.92 -8.71
C GLN A 167 19.25 20.25 -8.57
N ALA A 168 19.61 21.38 -7.96
CA ALA A 168 21.01 21.74 -7.75
C ALA A 168 21.70 20.76 -6.78
N THR A 169 20.98 20.32 -5.74
CA THR A 169 21.44 19.28 -4.82
C THR A 169 21.58 17.93 -5.49
N LEU A 170 20.62 17.52 -6.33
CA LEU A 170 20.73 16.27 -7.09
C LEU A 170 21.97 16.30 -7.98
N ASN A 171 22.16 17.38 -8.75
CA ASN A 171 23.33 17.54 -9.60
C ASN A 171 24.65 17.49 -8.81
N LEU A 172 24.68 18.08 -7.59
CA LEU A 172 25.83 18.02 -6.71
C LEU A 172 26.14 16.58 -6.31
N ILE A 173 25.14 15.85 -5.81
CA ILE A 173 25.30 14.46 -5.37
C ILE A 173 25.71 13.57 -6.54
N GLU A 174 25.04 13.67 -7.69
CA GLU A 174 25.35 12.93 -8.92
C GLU A 174 26.79 13.17 -9.41
N SER A 175 27.40 14.31 -9.09
CA SER A 175 28.80 14.60 -9.46
C SER A 175 29.84 13.88 -8.58
N PHE A 176 29.43 13.44 -7.39
CA PHE A 176 30.27 12.69 -6.45
C PHE A 176 29.94 11.20 -6.42
N GLU A 177 28.69 10.83 -6.66
CA GLU A 177 28.26 9.44 -6.76
C GLU A 177 28.56 8.90 -8.18
N GLY A 178 29.19 7.73 -8.28
CA GLY A 178 29.41 7.09 -9.58
C GLY A 178 28.09 6.70 -10.25
N TRP A 179 28.02 6.75 -11.58
CA TRP A 179 26.83 6.34 -12.35
C TRP A 179 27.01 4.98 -13.01
N SER A 180 26.09 4.06 -12.76
CA SER A 180 26.00 2.79 -13.49
C SER A 180 24.60 2.54 -14.06
N THR A 181 24.53 2.22 -15.35
CA THR A 181 23.26 1.84 -16.02
C THR A 181 22.88 0.38 -15.78
N THR A 182 23.83 -0.45 -15.33
CA THR A 182 23.63 -1.86 -15.04
C THR A 182 24.07 -2.21 -13.62
N PRO A 183 23.56 -3.28 -13.01
CA PRO A 183 24.04 -3.75 -11.71
C PRO A 183 25.56 -3.98 -11.74
N TYR A 184 26.25 -3.57 -10.68
CA TYR A 184 27.65 -3.85 -10.43
C TYR A 184 27.85 -4.27 -8.98
N LYS A 185 29.02 -4.81 -8.64
CA LYS A 185 29.39 -5.06 -7.24
C LYS A 185 30.16 -3.88 -6.69
N ASP A 186 29.70 -3.32 -5.57
CA ASP A 186 30.46 -2.31 -4.82
C ASP A 186 31.75 -2.92 -4.21
N PRO A 187 32.63 -2.11 -3.58
CA PRO A 187 33.86 -2.63 -2.96
C PRO A 187 33.64 -3.71 -1.89
N ASP A 188 32.46 -3.73 -1.25
CA ASP A 188 32.05 -4.72 -0.25
C ASP A 188 31.38 -5.96 -0.88
N GLY A 189 31.22 -5.96 -2.21
CA GLY A 189 30.67 -7.07 -2.98
C GLY A 189 29.14 -7.06 -3.16
N ASN A 190 28.46 -6.00 -2.71
CA ASN A 190 27.00 -5.92 -2.76
C ASN A 190 26.50 -5.44 -4.13
N PRO A 191 25.31 -5.90 -4.59
CA PRO A 191 24.75 -5.48 -5.87
C PRO A 191 24.22 -4.05 -5.80
N THR A 192 24.74 -3.20 -6.68
CA THR A 192 24.49 -1.76 -6.68
C THR A 192 24.18 -1.26 -8.09
N ILE A 193 23.32 -0.26 -8.24
CA ILE A 193 22.96 0.34 -9.55
C ILE A 193 22.74 1.85 -9.44
N GLY A 194 22.77 2.56 -10.57
CA GLY A 194 22.49 4.00 -10.61
C GLY A 194 23.56 4.80 -9.90
N TRP A 195 23.13 5.73 -9.04
CA TRP A 195 23.99 6.51 -8.14
C TRP A 195 24.06 5.87 -6.76
N GLY A 196 24.61 4.65 -6.70
CA GLY A 196 24.88 3.96 -5.43
C GLY A 196 23.68 3.30 -4.76
N HIS A 197 22.58 3.02 -5.49
CA HIS A 197 21.43 2.32 -4.92
C HIS A 197 21.76 0.85 -4.64
N LEU A 198 21.69 0.46 -3.38
CA LEU A 198 21.89 -0.93 -2.93
C LEU A 198 20.65 -1.78 -3.25
N CYS A 199 20.83 -2.76 -4.12
CA CYS A 199 19.77 -3.69 -4.50
C CYS A 199 19.64 -4.83 -3.48
N SER A 200 18.43 -5.32 -3.27
CA SER A 200 18.22 -6.51 -2.42
C SER A 200 18.52 -7.83 -3.15
N GLU A 201 18.71 -7.78 -4.47
CA GLU A 201 18.99 -8.95 -5.32
C GLU A 201 20.09 -8.63 -6.34
N VAL A 202 20.84 -9.66 -6.74
CA VAL A 202 22.03 -9.52 -7.62
C VAL A 202 21.70 -8.86 -8.96
N SER A 203 20.51 -9.10 -9.50
CA SER A 203 20.06 -8.57 -10.79
C SER A 203 19.49 -7.15 -10.70
N CYS A 204 19.25 -6.63 -9.49
CA CYS A 204 18.46 -5.41 -9.26
C CYS A 204 17.08 -5.41 -9.96
N ALA A 205 16.52 -6.58 -10.28
CA ALA A 205 15.25 -6.66 -11.01
C ALA A 205 14.07 -6.07 -10.23
N ASN A 206 14.20 -5.96 -8.91
CA ASN A 206 13.18 -5.50 -7.99
C ASN A 206 13.13 -3.98 -7.78
N ILE A 207 14.00 -3.19 -8.44
CA ILE A 207 14.02 -1.71 -8.28
C ILE A 207 12.82 -1.01 -8.93
N GLY A 208 11.96 -1.75 -9.65
CA GLY A 208 10.75 -1.20 -10.29
C GLY A 208 11.01 -0.37 -11.55
N TYR A 209 12.24 -0.38 -12.07
CA TYR A 209 12.64 0.31 -13.30
C TYR A 209 13.29 -0.65 -14.30
N ALA A 210 13.16 -0.34 -15.58
CA ALA A 210 13.84 -1.08 -16.64
C ALA A 210 15.37 -0.95 -16.51
N ILE A 211 16.06 -2.04 -16.83
CA ILE A 211 17.52 -2.12 -16.94
C ILE A 211 17.85 -2.37 -18.42
N PRO A 212 18.76 -1.60 -19.06
CA PRO A 212 19.63 -0.57 -18.49
C PRO A 212 18.89 0.64 -17.93
N LEU A 213 19.30 1.09 -16.75
CA LEU A 213 18.67 2.18 -16.01
C LEU A 213 18.90 3.50 -16.74
N SER A 214 17.81 4.22 -17.04
CA SER A 214 17.90 5.58 -17.59
C SER A 214 18.28 6.59 -16.51
N LYS A 215 18.96 7.67 -16.87
CA LYS A 215 19.29 8.75 -15.91
C LYS A 215 18.06 9.29 -15.19
N THR A 216 16.95 9.49 -15.90
CA THR A 216 15.70 9.97 -15.31
C THR A 216 15.15 9.02 -14.25
N ASN A 217 15.19 7.70 -14.48
CA ASN A 217 14.75 6.73 -13.48
C ASN A 217 15.78 6.58 -12.35
N GLY A 218 17.07 6.68 -12.66
CA GLY A 218 18.13 6.76 -11.66
C GLY A 218 17.96 7.95 -10.72
N GLN A 219 17.50 9.11 -11.22
CA GLN A 219 17.29 10.30 -10.39
C GLN A 219 16.11 10.09 -9.45
N LYS A 220 15.03 9.44 -9.92
CA LYS A 220 13.92 9.05 -9.05
C LYS A 220 14.35 8.05 -7.98
N LEU A 221 15.24 7.11 -8.33
CA LEU A 221 15.80 6.15 -7.40
C LEU A 221 16.66 6.86 -6.33
N LEU A 222 17.58 7.73 -6.77
CA LEU A 222 18.39 8.58 -5.89
C LEU A 222 17.53 9.45 -4.97
N GLN A 223 16.50 10.12 -5.50
CA GLN A 223 15.55 10.90 -4.69
C GLN A 223 14.86 10.03 -3.63
N SER A 224 14.55 8.77 -3.94
CA SER A 224 13.97 7.85 -2.96
C SER A 224 14.98 7.49 -1.87
N ASP A 225 16.24 7.24 -2.22
CA ASP A 225 17.30 6.91 -1.28
C ASP A 225 17.64 8.10 -0.37
N LEU A 226 17.57 9.33 -0.91
CA LEU A 226 17.82 10.56 -0.17
C LEU A 226 16.80 10.85 0.94
N LYS A 227 15.60 10.25 0.89
CA LYS A 227 14.58 10.43 1.94
C LYS A 227 15.11 10.14 3.34
N VAL A 228 16.03 9.19 3.48
CA VAL A 228 16.64 8.88 4.78
C VAL A 228 17.45 10.08 5.31
N ALA A 229 18.24 10.72 4.45
CA ALA A 229 19.03 11.91 4.78
C ALA A 229 18.17 13.18 4.90
N GLU A 230 17.15 13.34 4.06
CA GLU A 230 16.17 14.43 4.15
C GLU A 230 15.47 14.41 5.52
N ASN A 231 14.99 13.23 5.93
CA ASN A 231 14.31 13.06 7.22
C ASN A 231 15.24 13.29 8.40
N CYS A 232 16.50 12.85 8.35
CA CYS A 232 17.42 13.11 9.46
C CYS A 232 17.73 14.59 9.60
N ILE A 233 18.06 15.29 8.51
CA ILE A 233 18.37 16.73 8.58
C ILE A 233 17.14 17.52 9.04
N THR A 234 15.96 17.23 8.52
CA THR A 234 14.72 17.90 8.97
C THR A 234 14.40 17.63 10.44
N LYS A 235 14.74 16.44 10.95
CA LYS A 235 14.55 16.08 12.36
C LYS A 235 15.60 16.71 13.28
N ASP A 236 16.85 16.75 12.84
CA ASP A 236 18.00 17.10 13.68
C ASP A 236 18.25 18.60 13.71
N ILE A 237 17.80 19.37 12.71
CA ILE A 237 17.86 20.82 12.70
C ILE A 237 16.60 21.42 13.34
N SER A 238 16.77 22.29 14.33
CA SER A 238 15.69 22.99 15.04
C SER A 238 14.83 23.84 14.09
N ASN A 239 13.54 23.95 14.39
CA ASN A 239 12.61 24.80 13.63
C ASN A 239 12.93 26.30 13.72
N SER A 240 13.80 26.73 14.64
CA SER A 240 14.29 28.11 14.70
C SER A 240 15.28 28.43 13.57
N VAL A 241 15.94 27.42 13.01
CA VAL A 241 16.92 27.57 11.94
C VAL A 241 16.19 27.68 10.61
N LYS A 242 16.43 28.75 9.87
CA LYS A 242 15.82 28.98 8.55
C LYS A 242 16.81 28.68 7.45
N LEU A 243 16.50 27.70 6.62
CA LEU A 243 17.34 27.30 5.49
C LEU A 243 16.58 27.44 4.17
N ASN A 244 17.23 28.03 3.18
CA ASN A 244 16.75 27.99 1.80
C ASN A 244 16.98 26.59 1.17
N PRO A 245 16.43 26.30 -0.02
CA PRO A 245 16.58 24.98 -0.64
C PRO A 245 18.02 24.51 -0.89
N ASN A 246 18.94 25.42 -1.25
CA ASN A 246 20.34 25.07 -1.46
C ASN A 246 21.05 24.76 -0.14
N GLN A 247 20.79 25.56 0.89
CA GLN A 247 21.32 25.36 2.23
C GLN A 247 20.87 24.01 2.81
N TYR A 248 19.57 23.73 2.77
CA TYR A 248 19.01 22.46 3.18
C TYR A 248 19.63 21.29 2.38
N GLY A 249 19.65 21.41 1.06
CA GLY A 249 20.16 20.36 0.19
C GLY A 249 21.66 20.06 0.36
N ALA A 250 22.49 21.06 0.64
CA ALA A 250 23.91 20.84 0.96
C ALA A 250 24.09 20.00 2.25
N LEU A 251 23.28 20.24 3.28
CA LEU A 251 23.28 19.42 4.49
C LEU A 251 22.76 18.00 4.23
N VAL A 252 21.76 17.83 3.36
CA VAL A 252 21.27 16.50 2.95
C VAL A 252 22.33 15.74 2.16
N SER A 253 23.05 16.37 1.23
CA SER A 253 24.19 15.76 0.51
C SER A 253 25.27 15.26 1.47
N TRP A 254 25.59 16.09 2.47
CA TRP A 254 26.57 15.75 3.49
C TRP A 254 26.09 14.58 4.35
N ALA A 255 24.85 14.61 4.86
CA ALA A 255 24.28 13.53 5.65
C ALA A 255 24.13 12.22 4.87
N PHE A 256 23.82 12.28 3.58
CA PHE A 256 23.81 11.10 2.71
C PHE A 256 25.18 10.42 2.65
N ASN A 257 26.25 11.20 2.68
CA ASN A 257 27.63 10.69 2.66
C ASN A 257 28.12 10.17 4.01
N VAL A 258 27.86 10.89 5.10
CA VAL A 258 28.40 10.54 6.42
C VAL A 258 27.45 9.66 7.25
N GLY A 259 26.19 9.54 6.84
CA GLY A 259 25.14 8.83 7.55
C GLY A 259 24.48 9.67 8.66
N CYS A 260 23.21 9.36 8.94
CA CYS A 260 22.37 10.13 9.86
C CYS A 260 22.94 10.20 11.28
N SER A 261 23.50 9.09 11.80
CA SER A 261 24.06 9.05 13.15
C SER A 261 25.22 10.05 13.33
N ASN A 262 26.14 10.07 12.37
CA ASN A 262 27.28 10.99 12.39
C ASN A 262 26.82 12.44 12.21
N ALA A 263 25.86 12.68 11.30
CA ALA A 263 25.31 14.00 11.06
C ALA A 263 24.61 14.55 12.32
N GLY A 264 23.70 13.78 12.92
CA GLY A 264 22.89 14.22 14.06
C GLY A 264 23.68 14.48 15.34
N SER A 265 24.80 13.77 15.57
CA SER A 265 25.68 14.00 16.73
C SER A 265 26.81 15.01 16.46
N SER A 266 26.82 15.67 15.30
CA SER A 266 27.91 16.55 14.90
C SER A 266 27.92 17.89 15.63
N THR A 267 29.12 18.49 15.75
CA THR A 267 29.27 19.90 16.14
C THR A 267 28.53 20.83 15.18
N LEU A 268 28.52 20.53 13.88
CA LEU A 268 27.79 21.30 12.87
C LEU A 268 26.30 21.44 13.21
N VAL A 269 25.61 20.32 13.45
CA VAL A 269 24.17 20.33 13.80
C VAL A 269 23.94 21.04 15.13
N LYS A 270 24.83 20.82 16.11
CA LYS A 270 24.76 21.50 17.41
C LYS A 270 24.84 23.03 17.25
N GLU A 271 25.85 23.54 16.57
CA GLU A 271 26.07 24.99 16.38
C GLU A 271 24.94 25.62 15.55
N LEU A 272 24.42 24.93 14.53
CA LEU A 272 23.22 25.38 13.80
C LEU A 272 22.03 25.56 14.75
N ASN A 273 21.81 24.61 15.67
CA ASN A 273 20.70 24.63 16.61
C ASN A 273 20.87 25.64 17.74
N ASP A 274 22.11 25.99 18.09
CA ASP A 274 22.46 27.03 19.05
C ASP A 274 22.25 28.46 18.49
N SER A 275 21.57 28.58 17.33
CA SER A 275 21.20 29.83 16.66
C SER A 275 22.39 30.65 16.15
N GLU A 276 23.53 30.00 15.93
CA GLU A 276 24.65 30.61 15.23
C GLU A 276 24.33 30.88 13.75
N ASN A 277 25.11 31.75 13.11
CA ASN A 277 24.91 32.07 11.70
C ASN A 277 25.17 30.82 10.83
N PRO A 278 24.18 30.32 10.05
CA PRO A 278 24.34 29.08 9.30
C PRO A 278 25.49 29.09 8.28
N ASP A 279 25.75 30.23 7.63
CA ASP A 279 26.84 30.34 6.66
C ASP A 279 28.22 30.24 7.35
N THR A 280 28.36 30.80 8.55
CA THR A 280 29.58 30.70 9.37
C THR A 280 29.81 29.27 9.86
N VAL A 281 28.78 28.64 10.43
CA VAL A 281 28.86 27.26 10.95
C VAL A 281 29.24 26.30 9.84
N VAL A 282 28.52 26.33 8.71
CA VAL A 282 28.79 25.42 7.59
C VAL A 282 30.17 25.67 6.97
N SER A 283 30.64 26.91 6.92
CA SER A 283 31.99 27.22 6.42
C SER A 283 33.10 26.67 7.32
N THR A 284 32.83 26.48 8.61
CA THR A 284 33.83 26.11 9.62
C THR A 284 33.80 24.62 9.92
N GLU A 285 32.60 24.05 10.09
CA GLU A 285 32.44 22.67 10.54
C GLU A 285 32.44 21.66 9.39
N LEU A 286 31.83 22.00 8.24
CA LEU A 286 31.68 21.05 7.14
C LEU A 286 33.03 20.62 6.53
N PRO A 287 34.05 21.49 6.37
CA PRO A 287 35.38 21.08 5.91
C PRO A 287 36.12 20.07 6.79
N LYS A 288 35.74 19.92 8.07
CA LYS A 288 36.36 18.95 9.00
C LYS A 288 35.96 17.50 8.71
N TRP A 289 34.93 17.29 7.89
CA TRP A 289 34.41 15.97 7.51
C TRP A 289 35.10 15.44 6.25
N ASP A 290 36.43 15.36 6.30
CA ASP A 290 37.30 15.00 5.18
C ASP A 290 38.12 13.71 5.40
N GLN A 291 37.89 13.00 6.50
CA GLN A 291 38.68 11.83 6.89
C GLN A 291 38.03 10.51 6.46
N GLY A 292 38.85 9.55 6.04
CA GLY A 292 38.52 8.13 5.95
C GLY A 292 39.40 7.30 6.88
N SER A 293 39.40 5.97 6.71
CA SER A 293 40.13 5.05 7.58
C SER A 293 41.64 5.30 7.66
N ASN A 294 42.23 5.96 6.66
CA ASN A 294 43.67 6.23 6.55
C ASN A 294 44.00 7.73 6.56
N GLY A 295 43.15 8.56 7.16
CA GLY A 295 43.33 10.01 7.26
C GLY A 295 42.58 10.79 6.18
N VAL A 296 43.08 12.00 5.89
CA VAL A 296 42.41 12.97 4.99
C VAL A 296 42.30 12.43 3.57
N LEU A 297 41.09 12.50 3.01
CA LEU A 297 40.76 12.09 1.64
C LEU A 297 40.53 13.33 0.76
N PRO A 298 41.36 13.59 -0.27
CA PRO A 298 41.18 14.73 -1.18
C PRO A 298 39.82 14.75 -1.88
N GLY A 299 39.20 13.58 -2.09
CA GLY A 299 37.85 13.48 -2.62
C GLY A 299 36.79 14.08 -1.69
N LEU A 300 36.90 13.82 -0.39
CA LEU A 300 35.99 14.39 0.61
C LEU A 300 36.24 15.88 0.76
N GLN A 301 37.48 16.36 0.74
CA GLN A 301 37.77 17.81 0.74
C GLN A 301 37.08 18.53 -0.42
N ARG A 302 37.14 17.97 -1.63
CA ARG A 302 36.41 18.52 -2.79
C ARG A 302 34.90 18.48 -2.60
N ARG A 303 34.35 17.39 -2.04
CA ARG A 303 32.92 17.26 -1.74
C ARG A 303 32.45 18.30 -0.72
N ARG A 304 33.16 18.43 0.39
CA ARG A 304 32.86 19.42 1.44
C ARG A 304 32.95 20.85 0.89
N ALA A 305 33.96 21.15 0.09
CA ALA A 305 34.06 22.47 -0.56
C ALA A 305 32.86 22.76 -1.48
N ALA A 306 32.44 21.79 -2.30
CA ALA A 306 31.30 21.95 -3.18
C ALA A 306 29.96 22.06 -2.43
N GLU A 307 29.78 21.33 -1.33
CA GLU A 307 28.63 21.48 -0.43
C GLU A 307 28.60 22.86 0.24
N VAL A 308 29.74 23.39 0.71
CA VAL A 308 29.82 24.78 1.20
C VAL A 308 29.48 25.79 0.09
N THR A 309 29.95 25.58 -1.14
CA THR A 309 29.61 26.43 -2.29
C THR A 309 28.11 26.39 -2.58
N LEU A 310 27.49 25.21 -2.60
CA LEU A 310 26.04 25.09 -2.77
C LEU A 310 25.31 25.82 -1.63
N PHE A 311 25.71 25.61 -0.38
CA PHE A 311 25.09 26.23 0.79
C PHE A 311 25.09 27.77 0.70
N LYS A 312 26.21 28.36 0.25
CA LYS A 312 26.37 29.81 0.07
C LYS A 312 25.68 30.37 -1.17
N THR A 313 25.26 29.51 -2.09
CA THR A 313 24.57 29.95 -3.32
C THR A 313 23.13 30.32 -2.98
N ALA A 314 22.76 31.57 -3.24
CA ALA A 314 21.40 32.05 -2.98
C ALA A 314 20.35 31.21 -3.73
N ALA A 315 19.28 30.83 -3.02
CA ALA A 315 18.10 30.20 -3.60
C ALA A 315 16.83 30.84 -3.04
N SER A 316 15.82 30.99 -3.88
CA SER A 316 14.51 31.48 -3.47
C SER A 316 13.72 30.42 -2.72
N GLY A 317 12.99 30.85 -1.68
CA GLY A 317 12.12 29.99 -0.88
C GLY A 317 12.77 29.54 0.43
N GLN A 318 12.02 28.77 1.20
CA GLN A 318 12.46 28.19 2.47
C GLN A 318 12.17 26.70 2.44
N ALA A 319 13.19 25.89 2.73
CA ALA A 319 13.07 24.45 2.89
C ALA A 319 12.95 24.05 4.37
N HIS A 320 13.61 24.75 5.30
CA HIS A 320 13.53 24.46 6.73
C HIS A 320 13.28 25.72 7.56
N PRO A 321 12.44 25.68 8.63
CA PRO A 321 11.48 24.62 8.90
C PRO A 321 10.48 24.47 7.75
N LEU A 322 9.90 23.28 7.65
CA LEU A 322 8.70 23.06 6.85
C LEU A 322 7.57 23.90 7.44
N PHE A 323 7.36 25.09 6.89
CA PHE A 323 6.05 25.71 7.04
C PHE A 323 5.07 24.80 6.32
N SER A 324 4.28 24.05 7.09
CA SER A 324 3.03 23.48 6.60
C SER A 324 2.33 24.65 5.92
N ARG A 325 2.27 24.63 4.58
CA ARG A 325 1.54 25.66 3.86
C ARG A 325 0.14 25.61 4.47
N ALA A 326 -0.25 26.68 5.17
CA ALA A 326 -1.63 27.09 5.16
C ALA A 326 -2.05 26.96 3.70
N PHE A 327 -3.07 26.13 3.46
CA PHE A 327 -3.68 25.97 2.15
C PHE A 327 -3.63 27.34 1.46
N PRO A 328 -3.10 27.47 0.22
CA PRO A 328 -3.34 28.70 -0.50
C PRO A 328 -4.84 28.92 -0.44
N ALA A 329 -5.25 30.04 0.16
CA ALA A 329 -6.65 30.43 0.22
C ALA A 329 -7.20 30.20 -1.17
N ALA A 330 -8.35 29.51 -1.22
CA ALA A 330 -9.05 29.21 -2.46
C ALA A 330 -8.89 30.39 -3.41
N ILE A 331 -8.26 30.14 -4.56
CA ILE A 331 -8.18 31.13 -5.63
C ILE A 331 -9.63 31.58 -5.82
N PRO A 332 -9.97 32.88 -5.69
CA PRO A 332 -11.32 33.33 -5.99
C PRO A 332 -11.61 32.87 -7.41
N SER A 333 -12.58 31.98 -7.55
CA SER A 333 -13.01 31.44 -8.83
C SER A 333 -13.39 32.61 -9.71
N ALA A 334 -12.49 32.97 -10.64
CA ALA A 334 -12.85 33.83 -11.75
C ALA A 334 -13.98 33.13 -12.52
N PRO A 335 -15.08 33.84 -12.85
CA PRO A 335 -16.19 33.24 -13.58
C PRO A 335 -15.71 32.76 -14.95
N LEU A 336 -15.92 31.47 -15.24
CA LEU A 336 -15.69 30.91 -16.57
C LEU A 336 -16.68 31.53 -17.58
N PRO A 337 -16.27 31.79 -18.82
CA PRO A 337 -17.15 32.34 -19.86
C PRO A 337 -18.27 31.34 -20.23
N PRO A 338 -19.48 31.82 -20.59
CA PRO A 338 -20.72 31.03 -20.65
C PRO A 338 -20.85 30.02 -21.80
N PHE A 339 -19.76 29.62 -22.46
CA PHE A 339 -19.84 28.88 -23.74
C PHE A 339 -19.66 27.37 -23.67
N ILE A 340 -19.56 26.74 -22.49
CA ILE A 340 -19.32 25.28 -22.38
C ILE A 340 -20.54 24.49 -21.81
N PHE A 341 -21.70 25.13 -21.59
CA PHE A 341 -22.90 24.42 -21.12
C PHE A 341 -23.81 23.88 -22.22
N ALA A 342 -23.65 24.31 -23.49
CA ALA A 342 -24.52 23.84 -24.58
C ALA A 342 -24.14 22.43 -25.10
N ALA A 343 -22.84 22.08 -25.12
CA ALA A 343 -22.39 20.83 -25.72
C ALA A 343 -22.67 19.59 -24.84
N VAL A 344 -22.64 19.75 -23.50
CA VAL A 344 -22.85 18.63 -22.57
C VAL A 344 -24.34 18.31 -22.42
N ALA A 345 -25.23 19.31 -22.51
CA ALA A 345 -26.67 19.08 -22.45
C ALA A 345 -27.20 18.33 -23.69
N ILE A 346 -26.64 18.57 -24.87
CA ILE A 346 -27.04 17.91 -26.11
C ILE A 346 -26.67 16.41 -26.09
N LEU A 347 -25.53 16.05 -25.49
CA LEU A 347 -25.11 14.65 -25.40
C LEU A 347 -26.01 13.82 -24.44
N PHE A 348 -26.57 14.43 -23.40
CA PHE A 348 -27.50 13.75 -22.49
C PHE A 348 -28.90 13.51 -23.08
N VAL A 349 -29.39 14.41 -23.95
CA VAL A 349 -30.72 14.27 -24.56
C VAL A 349 -30.74 13.17 -25.63
N VAL A 350 -29.66 13.00 -26.39
CA VAL A 350 -29.57 11.96 -27.44
C VAL A 350 -29.52 10.56 -26.81
N VAL A 351 -28.75 10.38 -25.72
CA VAL A 351 -28.66 9.09 -25.01
C VAL A 351 -30.00 8.71 -24.34
N ALA A 352 -30.78 9.68 -23.86
CA ALA A 352 -32.09 9.40 -23.26
C ALA A 352 -33.15 8.94 -24.28
N ALA A 353 -33.09 9.41 -25.53
CA ALA A 353 -34.04 9.04 -26.58
C ALA A 353 -33.82 7.60 -27.10
N GLU A 354 -32.56 7.14 -27.19
CA GLU A 354 -32.23 5.78 -27.63
C GLU A 354 -32.58 4.72 -26.58
N VAL A 355 -32.41 5.03 -25.29
CA VAL A 355 -32.78 4.13 -24.18
C VAL A 355 -34.31 3.97 -24.07
N LEU A 356 -35.09 5.00 -24.43
CA LEU A 356 -36.55 4.94 -24.38
C LEU A 356 -37.14 4.06 -25.50
N SER A 357 -36.48 4.00 -26.67
CA SER A 357 -36.94 3.16 -27.79
C SER A 357 -36.74 1.65 -27.52
N ALA A 358 -35.68 1.29 -26.80
CA ALA A 358 -35.35 -0.10 -26.45
C ALA A 358 -36.23 -0.69 -25.32
N ALA A 359 -36.85 0.14 -24.48
CA ALA A 359 -37.67 -0.30 -23.36
C ALA A 359 -39.17 -0.48 -23.69
N VAL A 360 -39.69 0.24 -24.69
CA VAL A 360 -41.13 0.29 -24.99
C VAL A 360 -41.57 -0.76 -26.02
N THR A 361 -40.67 -1.19 -26.89
CA THR A 361 -40.91 -2.22 -27.93
C THR A 361 -41.37 -3.59 -27.41
N PRO A 362 -40.81 -4.15 -26.32
CA PRO A 362 -41.29 -5.44 -25.79
C PRO A 362 -42.63 -5.32 -25.03
N ILE A 363 -42.99 -4.15 -24.52
CA ILE A 363 -44.23 -3.93 -23.74
C ILE A 363 -45.45 -3.84 -24.68
N LEU A 364 -45.31 -3.19 -25.84
CA LEU A 364 -46.40 -3.05 -26.82
C LEU A 364 -46.75 -4.37 -27.52
N SER A 365 -45.78 -5.28 -27.62
CA SER A 365 -45.99 -6.63 -28.19
C SER A 365 -46.73 -7.58 -27.25
N ALA A 366 -46.77 -7.27 -25.95
CA ALA A 366 -47.43 -8.09 -24.92
C ALA A 366 -48.90 -7.69 -24.67
N HIS A 367 -49.33 -6.48 -25.07
CA HIS A 367 -50.67 -5.96 -24.75
C HIS A 367 -51.27 -5.10 -25.89
N PRO A 368 -51.88 -5.69 -26.93
CA PRO A 368 -52.45 -4.96 -28.07
C PRO A 368 -53.68 -4.09 -27.72
N ALA A 369 -54.24 -4.22 -26.51
CA ALA A 369 -55.43 -3.49 -26.07
C ALA A 369 -55.18 -2.03 -25.61
N LEU A 370 -53.92 -1.60 -25.51
CA LEU A 370 -53.57 -0.24 -25.08
C LEU A 370 -53.45 0.78 -26.24
N ALA A 371 -53.49 0.34 -27.49
CA ALA A 371 -53.34 1.21 -28.67
C ALA A 371 -54.62 1.99 -29.07
N ALA A 372 -55.75 1.76 -28.39
CA ALA A 372 -57.06 2.25 -28.85
C ALA A 372 -57.82 3.07 -27.79
N ARG A 373 -57.17 4.05 -27.15
CA ARG A 373 -57.89 5.09 -26.38
C ARG A 373 -57.46 6.49 -26.81
N PRO A 374 -58.39 7.37 -27.26
CA PRO A 374 -58.07 8.74 -27.57
C PRO A 374 -57.81 9.52 -26.27
N LEU A 375 -56.59 10.04 -26.12
CA LEU A 375 -56.19 10.92 -25.02
C LEU A 375 -56.70 12.34 -25.29
N SER A 376 -57.99 12.58 -24.99
CA SER A 376 -58.46 13.92 -24.64
C SER A 376 -58.12 14.14 -23.16
N ASP A 377 -57.49 15.27 -22.85
CA ASP A 377 -57.15 15.76 -21.50
C ASP A 377 -55.91 15.14 -20.83
N SER A 378 -54.73 15.64 -21.21
CA SER A 378 -53.52 15.55 -20.37
C SER A 378 -52.67 16.84 -20.48
N PRO A 379 -51.96 17.24 -19.40
CA PRO A 379 -51.38 18.58 -19.22
C PRO A 379 -50.16 18.89 -20.11
N VAL A 380 -49.87 18.04 -21.10
CA VAL A 380 -48.72 18.17 -22.00
C VAL A 380 -48.96 19.25 -23.08
N SER A 381 -50.21 19.49 -23.50
CA SER A 381 -50.53 20.55 -24.47
C SER A 381 -50.38 21.97 -23.92
N ALA A 382 -50.40 22.15 -22.60
CA ALA A 382 -50.19 23.47 -21.98
C ALA A 382 -48.71 23.90 -22.01
N LEU A 383 -47.77 22.95 -22.01
CA LEU A 383 -46.34 23.26 -22.11
C LEU A 383 -45.89 23.63 -23.53
N GLN A 384 -46.52 23.07 -24.56
CA GLN A 384 -46.15 23.35 -25.95
C GLN A 384 -46.49 24.79 -26.38
N HIS A 385 -47.55 25.37 -25.80
CA HIS A 385 -47.98 26.73 -26.13
C HIS A 385 -47.15 27.83 -25.44
N GLN A 386 -46.62 27.55 -24.23
CA GLN A 386 -45.75 28.50 -23.49
C GLN A 386 -44.35 28.62 -24.10
N ILE A 387 -43.85 27.57 -24.76
CA ILE A 387 -42.51 27.55 -25.37
C ILE A 387 -42.49 28.35 -26.70
N SER A 388 -43.61 28.42 -27.43
CA SER A 388 -43.66 29.16 -28.71
C SER A 388 -43.78 30.68 -28.55
N VAL A 389 -44.16 31.20 -27.37
CA VAL A 389 -44.31 32.65 -27.12
C VAL A 389 -43.02 33.28 -26.57
N SER A 390 -42.09 32.49 -26.05
CA SER A 390 -40.84 33.01 -25.47
C SER A 390 -39.67 33.14 -26.49
N TYR A 391 -39.89 32.75 -27.75
CA TYR A 391 -38.89 32.81 -28.82
C TYR A 391 -39.46 33.42 -30.11
N SER A 392 -40.01 34.63 -30.00
CA SER A 392 -40.23 35.57 -31.12
C SER A 392 -39.76 36.97 -30.73
#